data_AF-A0A533W3B5-F1
#
_entry.id   AF-A0A533W3B5-F1
#
_cell.length_a   1.000
_cell.length_b   1.000
_cell.length_c   1.000
_cell.angle_alpha   90.00
_cell.angle_beta   90.00
_cell.angle_gamma   90.00
#
_symmetry.space_group_name_H-M   'P 1'
#
loop_
_entity.id
_entity.type
_entity.pdbx_description
1 polymer ?
#
loop_
_entity_poly.entity_id
_entity_poly.type
_entity_poly.pdbx_seq_one_letter_code
_entity_poly.pdbx_strand_id
1 'polypeptide(L)'
;MTQYRTQVKIIADVLCTARDMNTEGNGVGITTLLRKGNLSYSRMSKLVSELVGSGLLEELRAEKVARYKISPKGIQFLFAYSHFEEFTQSFGLRL
;
A
#
# COMPACT_ATOMS: atom_id res chain seq x y z
N MET A 1 11.30 10.88 19.77
CA MET A 1 10.56 9.65 20.09
C MET A 1 10.32 8.89 18.80
N THR A 2 10.75 7.64 18.72
CA THR A 2 10.61 6.81 17.51
C THR A 2 9.12 6.50 17.32
N GLN A 3 8.48 7.15 16.34
CA GLN A 3 7.08 6.92 16.03
C GLN A 3 6.96 5.51 15.44
N TYR A 4 6.36 4.59 16.19
CA TYR A 4 6.15 3.22 15.73
C TYR A 4 5.21 3.24 14.54
N ARG A 5 5.64 2.63 13.43
CA ARG A 5 4.82 2.55 12.22
C ARG A 5 3.69 1.56 12.46
N THR A 6 2.46 2.05 12.51
CA THR A 6 1.27 1.22 12.66
C THR A 6 1.04 0.37 11.41
N GLN A 7 0.38 -0.78 11.58
CA GLN A 7 0.04 -1.68 10.46
C GLN A 7 -0.76 -0.94 9.36
N VAL A 8 -1.65 -0.04 9.76
CA VAL A 8 -2.47 0.77 8.85
C VAL A 8 -1.58 1.71 8.01
N LYS A 9 -0.58 2.33 8.62
CA LYS A 9 0.38 3.18 7.91
C LYS A 9 1.22 2.38 6.90
N ILE A 10 1.63 1.17 7.25
CA ILE A 10 2.32 0.27 6.31
C ILE A 10 1.43 -0.03 5.10
N ILE A 11 0.16 -0.35 5.32
CA ILE A 11 -0.81 -0.61 4.24
C ILE A 11 -0.97 0.64 3.36
N ALA A 12 -1.19 1.81 3.97
CA ALA A 12 -1.32 3.08 3.25
C ALA A 12 -0.07 3.37 2.39
N ASP A 13 1.13 3.18 2.94
CA ASP A 13 2.39 3.41 2.21
C ASP A 13 2.56 2.46 1.02
N VAL A 14 2.17 1.19 1.17
CA VAL A 14 2.21 0.20 0.07
C VAL A 14 1.21 0.56 -1.02
N LEU A 15 -0.01 0.93 -0.66
CA LEU A 15 -1.04 1.35 -1.62
C LEU A 15 -0.65 2.65 -2.33
N CYS A 16 -0.13 3.65 -1.61
CA CYS A 16 0.43 4.87 -2.20
C CYS A 16 1.57 4.54 -3.17
N THR A 17 2.49 3.66 -2.80
CA THR A 17 3.58 3.24 -3.70
C THR A 17 3.03 2.56 -4.95
N ALA A 18 2.05 1.67 -4.81
CA ALA A 18 1.40 0.99 -5.93
C ALA A 18 0.65 1.96 -6.85
N ARG A 19 0.10 3.06 -6.32
CA ARG A 19 -0.54 4.13 -7.10
C ARG A 19 0.49 4.99 -7.83
N ASP A 20 1.47 5.51 -7.09
CA ASP A 20 2.39 6.55 -7.57
C ASP A 20 3.44 5.99 -8.54
N MET A 21 3.83 4.72 -8.38
CA MET A 21 4.81 4.04 -9.24
C MET A 21 4.15 3.33 -10.44
N ASN A 22 2.83 3.41 -10.59
CA ASN A 22 2.11 2.84 -11.72
C ASN A 22 2.10 3.83 -12.90
N THR A 23 3.27 4.08 -13.49
CA THR A 23 3.46 5.07 -14.56
C THR A 23 2.78 4.72 -15.88
N GLU A 24 2.58 3.42 -16.17
CA GLU A 24 2.09 2.96 -17.48
C GLU A 24 0.82 2.11 -17.40
N GLY A 25 0.17 2.04 -16.23
CA GLY A 25 -0.96 1.13 -16.02
C GLY A 25 -0.57 -0.36 -15.90
N ASN A 26 0.71 -0.68 -16.11
CA ASN A 26 1.28 -2.02 -16.05
C ASN A 26 1.43 -2.56 -14.60
N GLY A 27 1.13 -1.75 -13.59
CA GLY A 27 1.32 -2.12 -12.19
C GLY A 27 2.78 -2.10 -11.75
N VAL A 28 3.02 -2.51 -10.52
CA VAL A 28 4.28 -2.34 -9.80
C VAL A 28 4.77 -3.70 -9.31
N GLY A 29 6.06 -4.00 -9.54
CA GLY A 29 6.67 -5.24 -9.05
C GLY A 29 6.90 -5.25 -7.53
N ILE A 30 6.96 -6.44 -6.93
CA ILE A 30 7.20 -6.61 -5.48
C ILE A 30 8.49 -5.92 -5.00
N THR A 31 9.54 -5.89 -5.83
CA THR A 31 10.82 -5.23 -5.52
C THR A 31 10.67 -3.72 -5.30
N THR A 32 9.82 -3.06 -6.08
CA THR A 32 9.54 -1.63 -5.93
C THR A 32 8.76 -1.35 -4.65
N LEU A 33 7.78 -2.19 -4.32
CA LEU A 33 7.03 -2.12 -3.06
C LEU A 33 7.96 -2.31 -1.86
N LEU A 34 8.89 -3.26 -1.93
CA LEU A 34 9.88 -3.53 -0.87
C LEU A 34 10.78 -2.33 -0.59
N ARG A 35 11.30 -1.68 -1.64
CA ARG A 35 12.23 -0.55 -1.51
C ARG A 35 11.62 0.63 -0.75
N LYS A 36 10.30 0.81 -0.84
CA LYS A 36 9.54 1.87 -0.15
C LYS A 36 8.93 1.38 1.17
N GLY A 37 8.58 0.10 1.24
CA GLY A 37 7.89 -0.50 2.36
C GLY A 37 8.74 -0.75 3.60
N ASN A 38 10.07 -0.70 3.54
CA ASN A 38 10.97 -1.00 4.67
C ASN A 38 10.58 -2.27 5.46
N LEU A 39 10.24 -3.33 4.73
CA LEU A 39 9.86 -4.64 5.25
C LEU A 39 10.76 -5.71 4.62
N SER A 40 10.91 -6.85 5.29
CA SER A 40 11.52 -8.03 4.67
C SER A 40 10.65 -8.55 3.51
N TYR A 41 11.27 -9.27 2.58
CA TYR A 41 10.57 -9.92 1.46
C TYR A 41 9.38 -10.77 1.92
N SER A 42 9.58 -11.59 2.96
CA SER A 42 8.53 -12.48 3.48
C SER A 42 7.31 -11.71 4.00
N ARG A 43 7.52 -10.61 4.72
CA ARG A 43 6.44 -9.77 5.25
C ARG A 43 5.71 -9.02 4.15
N MET A 44 6.44 -8.48 3.17
CA MET A 44 5.82 -7.80 2.03
C MET A 44 5.00 -8.76 1.18
N SER A 45 5.53 -9.95 0.89
CA SER A 45 4.83 -10.96 0.09
C SER A 45 3.51 -11.37 0.75
N LYS A 46 3.53 -11.64 2.07
CA LYS A 46 2.32 -11.93 2.84
C LYS A 46 1.33 -10.76 2.81
N LEU A 47 1.82 -9.55 3.06
CA LEU A 47 0.98 -8.34 3.05
C LEU A 47 0.33 -8.12 1.69
N VAL A 48 1.09 -8.21 0.59
CA VAL A 48 0.55 -8.03 -0.76
C VAL A 48 -0.50 -9.10 -1.08
N SER A 49 -0.26 -10.36 -0.68
CA SER A 49 -1.26 -11.42 -0.81
C SER A 49 -2.57 -11.11 -0.05
N GLU A 50 -2.48 -10.56 1.16
CA GLU A 50 -3.64 -10.13 1.95
C GLU A 50 -4.35 -8.92 1.31
N LEU A 51 -3.59 -7.97 0.75
CA LEU A 51 -4.16 -6.81 0.04
C LEU A 51 -4.85 -7.21 -1.27
N VAL A 52 -4.33 -8.20 -1.98
CA VAL A 52 -4.99 -8.79 -3.15
C VAL A 52 -6.25 -9.55 -2.71
N GLY A 53 -6.16 -10.39 -1.67
CA GLY A 53 -7.31 -11.14 -1.14
C GLY A 53 -8.43 -10.25 -0.60
N SER A 54 -8.11 -9.07 -0.05
CA SER A 54 -9.08 -8.07 0.41
C SER A 54 -9.61 -7.15 -0.71
N GLY A 55 -9.06 -7.28 -1.92
CA GLY A 55 -9.43 -6.49 -3.09
C GLY A 55 -8.94 -5.03 -3.02
N LEU A 56 -7.90 -4.73 -2.23
CA LEU A 56 -7.25 -3.42 -2.20
C LEU A 56 -6.20 -3.30 -3.31
N LEU A 57 -5.56 -4.41 -3.67
CA LEU A 57 -4.67 -4.55 -4.82
C LEU A 57 -5.25 -5.53 -5.85
N GLU A 58 -4.87 -5.34 -7.11
CA GLU A 58 -5.12 -6.25 -8.22
C GLU A 58 -3.78 -6.85 -8.67
N GLU A 59 -3.74 -8.16 -8.85
CA GLU A 59 -2.56 -8.86 -9.38
C GLU A 59 -2.69 -9.01 -10.91
N LEU A 60 -1.71 -8.49 -11.64
CA LEU A 60 -1.58 -8.60 -13.08
C LEU A 60 -0.70 -9.82 -13.39
N ARG A 61 -1.34 -10.95 -13.74
CA ARG A 61 -0.67 -12.22 -14.07
C ARG A 61 -0.29 -12.38 -15.54
N ALA A 62 -0.50 -11.36 -16.36
CA ALA A 62 -0.23 -11.42 -17.80
C ALA A 62 1.27 -11.44 -18.14
N GLU A 63 2.15 -11.12 -17.18
CA GLU A 63 3.59 -11.08 -17.38
C GLU A 63 4.33 -12.24 -16.69
N LYS A 64 5.58 -12.51 -17.12
CA LYS A 64 6.49 -13.46 -16.45
C LYS A 64 6.78 -13.11 -14.98
N VAL A 65 6.50 -11.87 -14.58
CA VAL A 65 6.73 -11.35 -13.23
C VAL A 65 5.41 -10.81 -12.68
N ALA A 66 5.06 -11.20 -11.45
CA ALA A 66 3.87 -10.69 -10.78
C ALA A 66 3.97 -9.17 -10.57
N ARG A 67 2.96 -8.46 -11.09
CA ARG A 67 2.82 -7.01 -10.94
C ARG A 67 1.52 -6.69 -10.22
N TYR A 68 1.52 -5.63 -9.42
CA TYR A 68 0.41 -5.25 -8.57
C TYR A 68 -0.05 -3.84 -8.89
N LYS A 69 -1.35 -3.66 -9.05
CA LYS A 69 -1.98 -2.37 -9.31
C LYS A 69 -2.93 -2.03 -8.17
N ILE A 70 -3.04 -0.75 -7.83
CA ILE A 70 -4.08 -0.31 -6.88
C ILE A 70 -5.47 -0.46 -7.51
N SER A 71 -6.38 -1.07 -6.76
CA SER A 71 -7.78 -1.21 -7.16
C SER A 71 -8.57 0.07 -6.88
N PRO A 72 -9.79 0.23 -7.42
CA PRO A 72 -10.69 1.31 -7.03
C PRO A 72 -10.99 1.34 -5.51
N LYS A 73 -11.11 0.16 -4.88
CA LYS A 73 -11.31 0.03 -3.43
C LYS A 73 -10.08 0.48 -2.64
N GLY A 74 -8.88 0.18 -3.16
CA GLY A 74 -7.61 0.67 -2.60
C GLY A 74 -7.50 2.19 -2.62
N ILE A 75 -7.99 2.84 -3.69
CA ILE A 75 -8.03 4.30 -3.79
C ILE A 75 -8.99 4.88 -2.73
N GLN A 76 -10.17 4.28 -2.55
CA GLN A 76 -11.12 4.70 -1.51
C GLN A 76 -10.53 4.55 -0.11
N PHE A 77 -9.79 3.47 0.15
CA PHE A 77 -9.07 3.28 1.41
C PHE A 77 -8.08 4.43 1.65
N LEU A 78 -7.27 4.82 0.65
CA LEU A 78 -6.31 5.92 0.79
C LEU A 78 -7.00 7.25 1.09
N PHE A 79 -8.15 7.51 0.46
CA PHE A 79 -8.95 8.71 0.71
C PHE A 79 -9.47 8.76 2.15
N ALA A 80 -10.05 7.66 2.64
CA ALA A 80 -10.53 7.55 4.01
C ALA A 80 -9.39 7.63 5.03
N TYR A 81 -8.23 7.02 4.73
CA TYR A 81 -7.03 7.10 5.55
C TYR A 81 -6.54 8.54 5.69
N SER A 82 -6.46 9.31 4.58
CA SER A 82 -6.08 10.73 4.62
C SER A 82 -7.01 11.55 5.50
N HIS A 83 -8.33 11.37 5.33
CA HIS A 83 -9.33 12.06 6.16
C HIS A 83 -9.20 11.70 7.64
N PHE A 84 -8.94 10.42 7.94
CA PHE A 84 -8.74 9.98 9.31
C PHE A 84 -7.45 10.54 9.90
N GLU A 85 -6.36 10.59 9.14
CA GLU A 85 -5.10 11.20 9.57
C GLU A 85 -5.29 12.69 9.87
N GLU A 86 -5.92 13.46 8.97
CA GLU A 86 -6.25 14.87 9.17
C GLU A 86 -7.15 15.09 10.40
N PHE A 87 -8.18 14.26 10.56
CA PHE A 87 -9.06 14.27 11.73
C PHE A 87 -8.25 14.08 13.01
N THR A 88 -7.45 13.02 13.12
CA THR A 88 -6.64 12.77 14.32
C THR A 88 -5.67 13.91 14.62
N GLN A 89 -5.04 14.49 13.59
CA GLN A 89 -4.15 15.64 13.73
C GLN A 89 -4.86 16.86 14.30
N SER A 90 -6.12 17.11 13.93
CA SER A 90 -6.92 18.22 14.49
C SER A 90 -7.19 18.09 16.00
N PHE A 91 -7.14 16.86 16.54
CA PHE A 91 -7.24 16.57 17.98
C PHE A 91 -5.88 16.42 18.67
N GLY A 92 -4.78 16.71 17.97
CA GLY A 92 -3.41 16.52 18.50
C GLY A 92 -2.98 15.05 18.61
N LEU A 93 -3.73 14.13 18.02
CA LEU A 93 -3.42 12.71 17.96
C LEU A 93 -2.58 12.41 16.71
N ARG A 94 -1.78 11.34 16.76
CA ARG A 94 -0.94 10.90 15.63
C ARG A 94 -1.10 9.40 15.39
N LEU A 95 -1.19 9.02 14.12
CA LEU A 95 -1.20 7.62 13.62
C LEU A 95 0.19 7.01 13.43
#